data_AF-A0AB38E918-F1
#
_entry.id   AF-A0AB38E918-F1
#
_cell.length_a   1.000
_cell.length_b   1.000
_cell.length_c   1.000
_cell.angle_alpha   90.00
_cell.angle_beta   90.00
_cell.angle_gamma   90.00
#
_symmetry.space_group_name_H-M   'P 1'
#
loop_
_entity.id
_entity.type
_entity.pdbx_description
1 polymer ?
#
loop_
_entity_poly.entity_id
_entity_poly.type
_entity_poly.pdbx_seq_one_letter_code
_entity_poly.pdbx_strand_id
1 'polypeptide(L)'
;MSSLEVLRDKVIRSFSEHSRLKFDVSFALRIAALSSGQKQASQDIWIAAHQRIREGSDRHMAELARLEQRHAELHTQAQEVFRTVEKQQLRIAKATHSGPTTKVHTYFANIVEADNTPRILTLDPSKFSTYTRPIYGLDNAVQSAVAGIAWERASSNASLKASVVTFDFERPGCGDPFALESLIPIDGRDWHYLAESVAVVTMPFRIATGMTAMRHGSLHYGLANVEELAHAYVVSTNGVSISSEVRVLPAVWNSEQKTYRCICPGSAAKHIIWGTDTVPK
;
A
#
# COMPACT_ATOMS: atom_id res chain seq x y z
N MET A 1 -19.96 -6.16 9.21
CA MET A 1 -18.63 -6.60 9.68
C MET A 1 -18.53 -8.10 9.47
N SER A 2 -17.52 -8.56 8.74
CA SER A 2 -17.40 -9.98 8.38
C SER A 2 -16.87 -10.78 9.58
N SER A 3 -17.23 -12.06 9.69
CA SER A 3 -16.76 -12.97 10.76
C SER A 3 -15.23 -12.97 10.93
N LEU A 4 -14.50 -12.74 9.83
CA LEU A 4 -13.04 -12.61 9.77
C LEU A 4 -12.50 -11.36 10.47
N GLU A 5 -13.20 -10.22 10.42
CA GLU A 5 -12.80 -8.99 11.10
C GLU A 5 -12.94 -9.13 12.62
N VAL A 6 -14.00 -9.81 13.07
CA VAL A 6 -14.24 -10.11 14.49
C VAL A 6 -13.20 -11.11 15.03
N LEU A 7 -12.84 -12.12 14.24
CA LEU A 7 -11.77 -13.05 14.58
C LEU A 7 -10.40 -12.36 14.63
N ARG A 8 -10.12 -11.47 13.68
CA ARG A 8 -8.89 -10.66 13.65
C ARG A 8 -8.76 -9.78 14.90
N ASP A 9 -9.81 -9.04 15.26
CA ASP A 9 -9.80 -8.19 16.45
C ASP A 9 -9.63 -9.00 17.74
N LYS A 10 -10.21 -10.19 17.83
CA LYS A 10 -10.00 -11.10 18.96
C LYS A 10 -8.55 -11.56 19.07
N VAL A 11 -7.90 -11.88 17.95
CA VAL A 11 -6.49 -12.30 17.93
C VAL A 11 -5.59 -11.15 18.40
N ILE A 12 -5.80 -9.93 17.89
CA ILE A 12 -5.00 -8.75 18.27
C ILE A 12 -5.16 -8.42 19.77
N ARG A 13 -6.38 -8.47 20.31
CA ARG A 13 -6.63 -8.29 21.75
C ARG A 13 -5.96 -9.36 22.59
N SER A 14 -6.06 -10.63 22.18
CA SER A 14 -5.40 -11.72 22.90
C SER A 14 -3.88 -11.57 22.93
N PHE A 15 -3.26 -11.06 21.85
CA PHE A 15 -1.83 -10.82 21.79
C PHE A 15 -1.37 -9.66 22.69
N SER A 16 -2.16 -8.59 22.75
CA SER A 16 -1.87 -7.43 23.59
C SER A 16 -2.05 -7.74 25.08
N GLU A 17 -3.09 -8.49 25.45
CA GLU A 17 -3.26 -9.02 26.80
C GLU A 17 -2.13 -9.98 27.19
N HIS A 18 -1.72 -10.85 26.27
CA HIS A 18 -0.61 -11.77 26.48
C HIS A 18 0.73 -11.05 26.70
N SER A 19 1.02 -10.02 25.91
CA SER A 19 2.22 -9.19 26.06
C SER A 19 2.25 -8.48 27.43
N ARG A 20 1.09 -8.02 27.93
CA ARG A 20 0.98 -7.43 29.26
C ARG A 20 1.28 -8.46 30.37
N LEU A 21 0.70 -9.66 30.27
CA LEU A 21 0.94 -10.73 31.25
C LEU A 21 2.41 -11.17 31.30
N LYS A 22 3.08 -11.24 30.14
CA LYS A 22 4.53 -11.51 30.08
C LYS A 22 5.35 -10.45 30.82
N PHE A 23 4.97 -9.18 30.66
CA PHE A 23 5.61 -8.07 31.38
C PHE A 23 5.37 -8.16 32.89
N ASP A 24 4.15 -8.44 33.33
CA ASP A 24 3.80 -8.57 34.75
C ASP A 24 4.55 -9.72 35.43
N VAL A 25 4.66 -10.89 34.78
CA VAL A 25 5.38 -12.06 35.31
C VAL A 25 6.88 -11.80 35.40
N SER A 26 7.48 -11.21 34.35
CA SER A 26 8.91 -10.88 34.35
C SER A 26 9.26 -9.79 35.37
N PHE A 27 8.36 -8.83 35.59
CA PHE A 27 8.49 -7.83 36.64
C PHE A 27 8.39 -8.44 38.04
N ALA A 28 7.41 -9.31 38.29
CA ALA A 28 7.26 -10.01 39.57
C ALA A 28 8.46 -10.89 39.90
N LEU A 29 9.01 -11.61 38.91
CA LEU A 29 10.24 -12.39 39.04
C LEU A 29 11.45 -11.52 39.42
N ARG A 30 11.56 -10.34 38.80
CA ARG A 30 12.65 -9.39 39.09
C ARG A 30 12.54 -8.82 40.50
N ILE A 31 11.33 -8.51 40.97
CA ILE A 31 11.09 -8.08 42.35
C ILE A 31 11.42 -9.21 43.33
N ALA A 32 10.98 -10.45 43.07
CA ALA A 32 11.28 -11.59 43.93
C ALA A 32 12.80 -11.83 44.09
N ALA A 33 13.57 -11.69 43.00
CA ALA A 33 15.02 -11.80 43.03
C ALA A 33 15.69 -10.72 43.92
N LEU A 34 15.17 -9.49 43.91
CA LEU A 34 15.67 -8.37 44.72
C LEU A 34 15.32 -8.49 46.21
N SER A 35 14.18 -9.12 46.53
CA SER A 35 13.69 -9.29 47.91
C SER A 35 14.40 -10.39 48.71
N SER A 36 15.24 -11.21 48.08
CA SER A 36 15.97 -12.33 48.69
C SER A 36 17.02 -11.94 49.75
N GLY A 37 17.26 -10.64 49.96
CA GLY A 37 18.21 -10.10 50.93
C GLY A 37 17.65 -9.75 52.32
N GLN A 38 16.34 -9.88 52.58
CA GLN A 38 15.76 -9.55 53.89
C GLN A 38 15.67 -10.76 54.83
N LYS A 39 16.24 -10.63 56.04
CA LYS A 39 16.18 -11.63 57.11
C LYS A 39 14.74 -11.81 57.62
N GLN A 40 14.14 -12.97 57.36
CA GLN A 40 12.89 -13.40 58.00
C GLN A 40 12.99 -14.82 58.57
N ALA A 41 12.20 -15.06 59.62
CA ALA A 41 12.36 -16.05 60.68
C ALA A 41 12.16 -17.54 60.30
N SER A 42 12.23 -17.90 59.01
CA SER A 42 12.16 -19.29 58.58
C SER A 42 12.82 -19.45 57.22
N GLN A 43 14.16 -19.49 57.22
CA GLN A 43 14.99 -19.57 56.02
C GLN A 43 14.61 -20.78 55.14
N ASP A 44 14.22 -21.91 55.73
CA ASP A 44 13.81 -23.11 55.01
C ASP A 44 12.47 -22.95 54.27
N ILE A 45 11.49 -22.27 54.90
CA ILE A 45 10.20 -21.97 54.26
C ILE A 45 10.41 -20.99 53.10
N TRP A 46 11.30 -20.02 53.27
CA TRP A 46 11.67 -19.06 52.23
C TRP A 46 12.39 -19.73 51.05
N ILE A 47 13.35 -20.61 51.31
CA ILE A 47 14.06 -21.39 50.27
C ILE A 47 13.06 -22.28 49.51
N ALA A 48 12.21 -23.02 50.22
CA ALA A 48 11.19 -23.87 49.61
C ALA A 48 10.18 -23.07 48.77
N ALA A 49 9.76 -21.89 49.24
CA ALA A 49 8.87 -21.00 48.50
C ALA A 49 9.54 -20.42 47.25
N HIS A 50 10.78 -19.94 47.35
CA HIS A 50 11.55 -19.46 46.20
C HIS A 50 11.80 -20.53 45.15
N GLN A 51 12.12 -21.75 45.58
CA GLN A 51 12.34 -22.86 44.66
C GLN A 51 11.06 -23.22 43.90
N ARG A 52 9.91 -23.29 44.60
CA ARG A 52 8.60 -23.50 43.95
C ARG A 52 8.22 -22.40 42.97
N ILE A 53 8.48 -21.13 43.33
CA ILE A 53 8.24 -19.99 42.44
C ILE A 53 9.12 -20.10 41.19
N ARG A 54 10.42 -20.36 41.35
CA ARG A 54 11.36 -20.53 40.24
C ARG A 54 10.93 -21.67 39.31
N GLU A 55 10.64 -22.86 39.85
CA GLU A 55 10.18 -24.01 39.07
C GLU A 55 8.83 -23.75 38.35
N GLY A 56 7.94 -22.97 38.96
CA GLY A 56 6.69 -22.53 38.33
C GLY A 56 6.94 -21.56 37.17
N SER A 57 7.81 -20.57 37.40
CA SER A 57 8.20 -19.58 36.41
C SER A 57 8.97 -20.17 35.24
N ASP A 58 9.91 -21.09 35.48
CA ASP A 58 10.67 -21.76 34.43
C ASP A 58 9.74 -22.60 33.53
N ARG A 59 8.78 -23.32 34.14
CA ARG A 59 7.75 -24.04 33.38
C ARG A 59 6.86 -23.10 32.55
N HIS A 60 6.46 -21.96 33.11
CA HIS A 60 5.65 -20.98 32.39
C HIS A 60 6.42 -20.36 31.22
N MET A 61 7.69 -20.02 31.42
CA MET A 61 8.56 -19.50 30.36
C MET A 61 8.82 -20.54 29.26
N ALA A 62 8.97 -21.82 29.61
CA ALA A 62 9.10 -22.90 28.64
C ALA A 62 7.82 -23.09 27.82
N GLU A 63 6.64 -23.05 28.45
CA GLU A 63 5.36 -23.14 27.74
C GLU A 63 5.13 -21.91 26.85
N LEU A 64 5.53 -20.73 27.31
CA LEU A 64 5.50 -19.50 26.52
C LEU A 64 6.35 -19.62 25.26
N ALA A 65 7.59 -20.08 25.39
CA ALA A 65 8.47 -20.30 24.24
C ALA A 65 7.87 -21.32 23.25
N ARG A 66 7.24 -22.38 23.76
CA ARG A 66 6.54 -23.38 22.95
C ARG A 66 5.36 -22.78 22.18
N LEU A 67 4.57 -21.93 22.83
CA LEU A 67 3.44 -21.23 22.21
C LEU A 67 3.89 -20.20 21.18
N GLU A 68 4.96 -19.44 21.46
CA GLU A 68 5.56 -18.51 20.50
C GLU A 68 6.06 -19.25 19.25
N GLN A 69 6.75 -20.38 19.43
CA GLN A 69 7.18 -21.23 18.32
C GLN A 69 5.99 -21.77 17.52
N ARG A 70 4.97 -22.30 18.21
CA ARG A 70 3.77 -22.83 17.53
C ARG A 70 3.00 -21.75 16.77
N HIS A 71 2.94 -20.55 17.32
CA HIS A 71 2.34 -19.40 16.66
C HIS A 71 3.12 -19.03 15.39
N ALA A 72 4.45 -18.98 15.45
CA ALA A 72 5.29 -18.70 14.28
C ALA A 72 5.10 -19.75 13.16
N GLU A 73 4.99 -21.02 13.51
CA GLU A 73 4.71 -22.11 12.57
C GLU A 73 3.34 -21.93 11.90
N LEU A 74 2.28 -21.73 12.70
CA LEU A 74 0.91 -21.55 12.18
C LEU A 74 0.79 -20.29 11.32
N HIS A 75 1.47 -19.22 11.71
CA HIS A 75 1.56 -17.98 10.94
C HIS A 75 2.19 -18.20 9.57
N THR A 76 3.32 -18.91 9.52
CA THR A 76 3.99 -19.28 8.28
C THR A 76 3.09 -20.13 7.37
N GLN A 77 2.39 -21.11 7.96
CA GLN A 77 1.43 -21.95 7.23
C GLN A 77 0.27 -21.13 6.66
N ALA A 78 -0.29 -20.21 7.44
CA ALA A 78 -1.38 -19.35 6.99
C ALA A 78 -0.94 -18.43 5.83
N GLN A 79 0.24 -17.81 5.92
CA GLN A 79 0.80 -16.98 4.84
C GLN A 79 0.95 -17.77 3.52
N GLU A 80 1.42 -19.01 3.58
CA GLU A 80 1.60 -19.84 2.39
C GLU A 80 0.26 -20.21 1.73
N VAL A 81 -0.77 -20.48 2.54
CA VAL A 81 -2.13 -20.70 2.03
C VAL A 81 -2.65 -19.45 1.32
N PHE A 82 -2.47 -18.27 1.92
CA PHE A 82 -2.88 -17.00 1.27
C PHE A 82 -2.16 -16.78 -0.06
N ARG A 83 -0.82 -16.94 -0.11
CA ARG A 83 -0.04 -16.81 -1.35
C ARG A 83 -0.50 -17.81 -2.42
N THR A 84 -0.84 -19.03 -2.02
CA THR A 84 -1.33 -20.06 -2.94
C THR A 84 -2.69 -19.68 -3.53
N VAL A 85 -3.64 -19.25 -2.69
CA VAL A 85 -4.96 -18.80 -3.14
C VAL A 85 -4.84 -17.60 -4.06
N GLU A 86 -3.99 -16.62 -3.73
CA GLU A 86 -3.75 -15.44 -4.56
C GLU A 86 -3.19 -15.82 -5.94
N LYS A 87 -2.17 -16.69 -5.99
CA LYS A 87 -1.62 -17.20 -7.25
C LYS A 87 -2.68 -17.93 -8.08
N GLN A 88 -3.55 -18.70 -7.44
CA GLN A 88 -4.65 -19.39 -8.12
C GLN A 88 -5.68 -18.40 -8.66
N GLN A 89 -6.07 -17.38 -7.89
CA GLN A 89 -6.95 -16.31 -8.34
C GLN A 89 -6.39 -15.58 -9.55
N LEU A 90 -5.11 -15.21 -9.51
CA LEU A 90 -4.41 -14.60 -10.65
C LEU A 90 -4.44 -15.51 -11.89
N ARG A 91 -4.15 -16.80 -11.70
CA ARG A 91 -4.16 -17.78 -12.80
C ARG A 91 -5.55 -17.95 -13.40
N ILE A 92 -6.59 -18.06 -12.58
CA ILE A 92 -7.99 -18.16 -13.02
C ILE A 92 -8.36 -16.88 -13.77
N ALA A 93 -8.14 -15.71 -13.17
CA ALA A 93 -8.47 -14.42 -13.77
C ALA A 93 -7.79 -14.21 -15.13
N LYS A 94 -6.54 -14.67 -15.29
CA LYS A 94 -5.82 -14.64 -16.56
C LYS A 94 -6.43 -15.61 -17.58
N ALA A 95 -6.79 -16.83 -17.17
CA ALA A 95 -7.39 -17.84 -18.07
C ALA A 95 -8.80 -17.44 -18.52
N THR A 96 -9.59 -16.86 -17.63
CA THR A 96 -10.98 -16.44 -17.89
C THR A 96 -11.08 -15.03 -18.47
N HIS A 97 -9.95 -14.33 -18.67
CA HIS A 97 -9.91 -12.92 -19.05
C HIS A 97 -10.80 -12.03 -18.16
N SER A 98 -11.01 -12.42 -16.90
CA SER A 98 -11.95 -11.76 -15.99
C SER A 98 -11.24 -10.94 -14.90
N GLY A 99 -9.96 -10.63 -15.09
CA GLY A 99 -9.13 -9.89 -14.15
C GLY A 99 -9.21 -8.37 -14.31
N PRO A 100 -8.68 -7.61 -13.33
CA PRO A 100 -8.58 -6.16 -13.42
C PRO A 100 -7.61 -5.70 -14.53
N THR A 101 -6.83 -6.58 -15.13
CA THR A 101 -5.95 -6.24 -16.27
C THR A 101 -6.65 -6.33 -17.63
N THR A 102 -7.86 -6.89 -17.69
CA THR A 102 -8.64 -7.08 -18.93
C THR A 102 -9.99 -6.38 -18.93
N LYS A 103 -10.53 -6.04 -17.75
CA LYS A 103 -11.79 -5.29 -17.63
C LYS A 103 -11.63 -3.82 -18.03
N VAL A 104 -12.67 -3.28 -18.67
CA VAL A 104 -12.79 -1.83 -18.89
C VAL A 104 -13.04 -1.15 -17.55
N HIS A 105 -12.24 -0.14 -17.25
CA HIS A 105 -12.34 0.62 -16.00
C HIS A 105 -12.87 2.01 -16.28
N THR A 106 -13.94 2.41 -15.61
CA THR A 106 -14.52 3.75 -15.77
C THR A 106 -14.32 4.55 -14.49
N TYR A 107 -13.49 5.58 -14.58
CA TYR A 107 -13.18 6.49 -13.50
C TYR A 107 -13.96 7.80 -13.69
N PHE A 108 -14.44 8.35 -12.57
CA PHE A 108 -15.15 9.63 -12.54
C PHE A 108 -14.28 10.67 -11.84
N ALA A 109 -14.18 11.84 -12.45
CA ALA A 109 -13.41 12.98 -11.97
C ALA A 109 -14.27 14.24 -11.98
N ASN A 110 -13.98 15.16 -11.05
CA ASN A 110 -14.64 16.46 -11.01
C ASN A 110 -14.03 17.37 -12.07
N ILE A 111 -14.86 17.95 -12.94
CA ILE A 111 -14.38 18.91 -13.94
C ILE A 111 -13.95 20.25 -13.31
N VAL A 112 -14.61 20.68 -12.23
CA VAL A 112 -14.30 21.96 -11.56
C VAL A 112 -12.94 21.89 -10.86
N GLU A 113 -12.57 20.71 -10.40
CA GLU A 113 -11.28 20.46 -9.73
C GLU A 113 -10.25 19.84 -10.68
N ALA A 114 -10.58 19.69 -11.98
CA ALA A 114 -9.68 19.17 -13.00
C ALA A 114 -8.34 19.92 -12.99
N ASP A 115 -8.40 21.24 -12.96
CA ASP A 115 -7.27 22.08 -13.34
C ASP A 115 -6.19 22.28 -12.26
N ASN A 116 -6.42 21.93 -10.98
CA ASN A 116 -5.58 22.48 -9.91
C ASN A 116 -4.97 21.51 -8.90
N THR A 117 -5.36 20.23 -8.86
CA THR A 117 -4.82 19.32 -7.84
C THR A 117 -4.78 17.87 -8.29
N PRO A 118 -3.63 17.19 -8.17
CA PRO A 118 -3.55 15.77 -8.48
C PRO A 118 -4.33 14.95 -7.47
N ARG A 119 -4.93 13.86 -7.94
CA ARG A 119 -5.81 12.99 -7.15
C ARG A 119 -5.75 11.54 -7.59
N ILE A 120 -6.20 10.66 -6.71
CA ILE A 120 -6.37 9.25 -7.01
C ILE A 120 -7.83 8.99 -7.36
N LEU A 121 -8.06 8.49 -8.57
CA LEU A 121 -9.36 8.00 -9.00
C LEU A 121 -9.47 6.53 -8.63
N THR A 122 -10.63 6.14 -8.08
CA THR A 122 -10.94 4.78 -7.68
C THR A 122 -12.22 4.31 -8.36
N LEU A 123 -12.32 2.99 -8.57
CA LEU A 123 -13.56 2.37 -9.03
C LEU A 123 -14.53 2.06 -7.88
N ASP A 124 -14.07 2.11 -6.64
CA ASP A 124 -14.88 1.80 -5.47
C ASP A 124 -15.67 3.04 -5.02
N PRO A 125 -17.01 3.07 -5.18
CA PRO A 125 -17.82 4.22 -4.78
C PRO A 125 -17.71 4.53 -3.28
N SER A 126 -17.48 3.51 -2.45
CA SER A 126 -17.36 3.67 -0.99
C SER A 126 -16.06 4.35 -0.58
N LYS A 127 -15.02 4.25 -1.40
CA LYS A 127 -13.71 4.88 -1.17
C LYS A 127 -13.53 6.19 -1.94
N PHE A 128 -14.51 6.55 -2.76
CA PHE A 128 -14.47 7.72 -3.64
C PHE A 128 -14.11 8.97 -2.86
N SER A 129 -14.85 9.33 -1.80
CA SER A 129 -14.62 10.54 -0.99
C SER A 129 -13.26 10.59 -0.27
N THR A 130 -12.58 9.45 -0.14
CA THR A 130 -11.27 9.37 0.50
C THR A 130 -10.17 9.60 -0.53
N TYR A 131 -10.28 8.99 -1.71
CA TYR A 131 -9.24 9.06 -2.75
C TYR A 131 -9.38 10.25 -3.69
N THR A 132 -10.58 10.77 -3.90
CA THR A 132 -10.81 11.95 -4.76
C THR A 132 -10.48 13.27 -4.09
N ARG A 133 -10.02 13.25 -2.83
CA ARG A 133 -9.45 14.44 -2.20
C ARG A 133 -8.14 14.82 -2.89
N PRO A 134 -7.89 16.13 -3.09
CA PRO A 134 -6.60 16.64 -3.51
C PRO A 134 -5.45 16.05 -2.68
N ILE A 135 -4.43 15.53 -3.35
CA ILE A 135 -3.19 15.14 -2.68
C ILE A 135 -2.30 16.36 -2.59
N TYR A 136 -2.53 17.16 -1.54
CA TYR A 136 -1.72 18.34 -1.28
C TYR A 136 -0.24 17.99 -1.19
N GLY A 137 0.59 18.72 -1.92
CA GLY A 137 2.04 18.54 -1.95
C GLY A 137 2.54 17.48 -2.93
N LEU A 138 1.67 16.73 -3.62
CA LEU A 138 2.12 15.81 -4.66
C LEU A 138 2.77 16.55 -5.83
N ASP A 139 2.27 17.72 -6.23
CA ASP A 139 2.93 18.53 -7.26
C ASP A 139 4.34 18.96 -6.81
N ASN A 140 4.49 19.39 -5.56
CA ASN A 140 5.80 19.72 -4.98
C ASN A 140 6.72 18.49 -4.93
N ALA A 141 6.18 17.31 -4.60
CA ALA A 141 6.93 16.06 -4.58
C ALA A 141 7.37 15.66 -6.00
N VAL A 142 6.49 15.80 -7.00
CA VAL A 142 6.79 15.56 -8.42
C VAL A 142 7.85 16.54 -8.91
N GLN A 143 7.70 17.84 -8.63
CA GLN A 143 8.68 18.86 -9.01
C GLN A 143 10.03 18.63 -8.33
N SER A 144 10.04 18.28 -7.03
CA SER A 144 11.27 17.96 -6.30
C SER A 144 11.94 16.70 -6.85
N ALA A 145 11.16 15.68 -7.19
CA ALA A 145 11.65 14.47 -7.84
C ALA A 145 12.23 14.75 -9.22
N VAL A 146 11.55 15.55 -10.05
CA VAL A 146 12.04 16.00 -11.36
C VAL A 146 13.36 16.77 -11.20
N ALA A 147 13.43 17.73 -10.27
CA ALA A 147 14.63 18.52 -10.02
C ALA A 147 15.80 17.64 -9.53
N GLY A 148 15.55 16.72 -8.60
CA GLY A 148 16.54 15.80 -8.08
C GLY A 148 17.09 14.87 -9.16
N ILE A 149 16.20 14.27 -9.97
CA ILE A 149 16.61 13.44 -11.11
C ILE A 149 17.38 14.26 -12.14
N ALA A 150 16.93 15.48 -12.46
CA ALA A 150 17.61 16.35 -13.41
C ALA A 150 19.01 16.73 -12.94
N TRP A 151 19.18 17.00 -11.65
CA TRP A 151 20.48 17.28 -11.03
C TRP A 151 21.42 16.07 -11.10
N GLU A 152 20.95 14.90 -10.64
CA GLU A 152 21.75 13.68 -10.61
C GLU A 152 22.10 13.18 -12.02
N ARG A 153 21.22 13.44 -12.99
CA ARG A 153 21.48 13.19 -14.41
C ARG A 153 22.68 13.96 -14.95
N ALA A 154 22.95 15.17 -14.48
CA ALA A 154 24.15 15.91 -14.89
C ALA A 154 25.45 15.15 -14.53
N SER A 155 25.36 14.20 -13.59
CA SER A 155 26.47 13.37 -13.11
C SER A 155 26.41 11.89 -13.52
N SER A 156 25.30 11.40 -14.09
CA SER A 156 25.08 9.97 -14.36
C SER A 156 24.12 9.70 -15.52
N ASN A 157 24.45 8.68 -16.33
CA ASN A 157 23.59 8.17 -17.42
C ASN A 157 22.63 7.05 -16.97
N ALA A 158 22.51 6.79 -15.66
CA ALA A 158 21.64 5.73 -15.15
C ALA A 158 20.14 6.04 -15.35
N SER A 159 19.33 4.98 -15.43
CA SER A 159 17.87 5.11 -15.37
C SER A 159 17.46 5.46 -13.93
N LEU A 160 17.23 6.75 -13.69
CA LEU A 160 16.87 7.30 -12.39
C LEU A 160 15.36 7.29 -12.20
N LYS A 161 14.94 6.90 -10.99
CA LYS A 161 13.54 6.90 -10.55
C LYS A 161 13.43 7.42 -9.11
N ALA A 162 12.39 8.21 -8.84
CA ALA A 162 12.10 8.75 -7.51
C ALA A 162 10.64 8.47 -7.15
N SER A 163 10.41 7.90 -5.96
CA SER A 163 9.06 7.60 -5.47
C SER A 163 8.37 8.89 -5.03
N VAL A 164 7.14 9.12 -5.48
CA VAL A 164 6.32 10.29 -5.12
C VAL A 164 5.04 9.92 -4.37
N VAL A 165 4.53 8.70 -4.56
CA VAL A 165 3.38 8.16 -3.82
C VAL A 165 3.67 6.71 -3.47
N THR A 166 3.32 6.31 -2.25
CA THR A 166 3.37 4.92 -1.78
C THR A 166 1.96 4.49 -1.43
N PHE A 167 1.59 3.30 -1.87
CA PHE A 167 0.30 2.69 -1.63
C PHE A 167 0.48 1.52 -0.68
N ASP A 168 -0.16 1.62 0.49
CA ASP A 168 -0.23 0.53 1.44
C ASP A 168 -1.54 -0.23 1.21
N PHE A 169 -1.44 -1.44 0.68
CA PHE A 169 -2.62 -2.28 0.47
C PHE A 169 -2.87 -3.15 1.69
N GLU A 170 -4.10 -3.10 2.21
CA GLU A 170 -4.53 -3.93 3.35
C GLU A 170 -4.65 -5.43 3.02
N ARG A 171 -4.62 -5.81 1.75
CA ARG A 171 -4.77 -7.20 1.28
C ARG A 171 -3.69 -7.56 0.26
N PRO A 172 -3.02 -8.72 0.40
CA PRO A 172 -2.27 -9.35 -0.67
C PRO A 172 -3.26 -9.73 -1.80
N GLY A 173 -3.01 -9.29 -3.03
CA GLY A 173 -3.90 -9.54 -4.17
C GLY A 173 -3.75 -8.55 -5.31
N CYS A 174 -4.50 -8.79 -6.40
CA CYS A 174 -4.88 -7.72 -7.32
C CYS A 174 -5.74 -6.70 -6.56
N GLY A 175 -5.10 -5.70 -5.94
CA GLY A 175 -5.80 -4.59 -5.32
C GLY A 175 -6.77 -3.91 -6.29
N ASP A 176 -7.68 -3.12 -5.74
CA ASP A 176 -8.59 -2.31 -6.54
C ASP A 176 -7.76 -1.44 -7.51
N PRO A 177 -8.13 -1.36 -8.80
CA PRO A 177 -7.39 -0.53 -9.73
C PRO A 177 -7.64 0.94 -9.40
N PHE A 178 -6.55 1.70 -9.34
CA PHE A 178 -6.55 3.14 -9.14
C PHE A 178 -5.92 3.83 -10.35
N ALA A 179 -6.32 5.07 -10.61
CA ALA A 179 -5.68 5.94 -11.59
C ALA A 179 -5.19 7.21 -10.91
N LEU A 180 -3.97 7.64 -11.22
CA LEU A 180 -3.47 8.94 -10.79
C LEU A 180 -3.80 9.96 -11.87
N GLU A 181 -4.50 11.01 -11.49
CA GLU A 181 -4.77 12.17 -12.32
C GLU A 181 -3.84 13.31 -11.88
N SER A 182 -3.13 13.92 -12.81
CA SER A 182 -2.30 15.11 -12.57
C SER A 182 -2.29 15.95 -13.85
N LEU A 183 -2.56 17.24 -13.70
CA LEU A 183 -2.52 18.22 -14.77
C LEU A 183 -1.32 19.13 -14.55
N ILE A 184 -0.22 18.83 -15.24
CA ILE A 184 0.88 19.78 -15.40
C ILE A 184 0.91 20.13 -16.89
N PRO A 185 0.23 21.20 -17.31
CA PRO A 185 0.33 21.66 -18.69
C PRO A 185 1.78 22.04 -18.98
N ILE A 186 2.32 21.56 -20.10
CA ILE A 186 3.53 22.15 -20.66
C ILE A 186 3.09 23.38 -21.44
N ASP A 187 3.56 24.54 -20.99
CA ASP A 187 3.25 25.82 -21.62
C ASP A 187 3.74 25.87 -23.08
N GLY A 188 3.04 26.66 -23.90
CA GLY A 188 3.47 27.00 -25.26
C GLY A 188 3.11 25.99 -26.37
N ARG A 189 2.21 25.04 -26.10
CA ARG A 189 1.70 24.09 -27.12
C ARG A 189 0.19 24.21 -27.30
N ASP A 190 -0.27 24.03 -28.54
CA ASP A 190 -1.69 23.88 -28.84
C ASP A 190 -2.15 22.47 -28.48
N TRP A 191 -2.56 22.30 -27.23
CA TRP A 191 -3.05 21.01 -26.72
C TRP A 191 -4.32 20.53 -27.39
N HIS A 192 -5.14 21.43 -27.91
CA HIS A 192 -6.36 21.07 -28.61
C HIS A 192 -6.04 20.40 -29.94
N TYR A 193 -5.20 21.04 -30.77
CA TYR A 193 -4.74 20.47 -32.03
C TYR A 193 -3.99 19.14 -31.83
N LEU A 194 -3.13 19.05 -30.81
CA LEU A 194 -2.41 17.82 -30.49
C LEU A 194 -3.37 16.68 -30.08
N ALA A 195 -4.45 17.01 -29.36
CA ALA A 195 -5.45 16.02 -28.96
C ALA A 195 -6.30 15.55 -30.15
N GLU A 196 -6.74 16.45 -31.02
CA GLU A 196 -7.52 16.11 -32.22
C GLU A 196 -6.74 15.21 -33.18
N SER A 197 -5.44 15.50 -33.35
CA SER A 197 -4.55 14.70 -34.20
C SER A 197 -4.03 13.43 -33.53
N VAL A 198 -4.40 13.17 -32.26
CA VAL A 198 -3.88 12.06 -31.44
C VAL A 198 -2.34 12.03 -31.47
N ALA A 199 -1.75 13.22 -31.40
CA ALA A 199 -0.33 13.43 -31.56
C ALA A 199 0.46 12.81 -30.40
N VAL A 200 1.72 12.53 -30.68
CA VAL A 200 2.69 12.08 -29.69
C VAL A 200 3.57 13.25 -29.30
N VAL A 201 3.71 13.50 -28.00
CA VAL A 201 4.66 14.46 -27.43
C VAL A 201 5.78 13.73 -26.71
N THR A 202 7.00 14.24 -26.85
CA THR A 202 8.17 13.75 -26.13
C THR A 202 8.21 14.40 -24.75
N MET A 203 8.14 13.58 -23.71
CA MET A 203 8.24 13.97 -22.30
C MET A 203 9.58 13.49 -21.74
N PRO A 204 10.41 14.36 -21.13
CA PRO A 204 11.69 13.96 -20.52
C PRO A 204 11.53 13.18 -19.20
N PHE A 205 10.36 13.32 -18.57
CA PHE A 205 9.99 12.64 -17.35
C PHE A 205 8.58 12.07 -17.49
N ARG A 206 8.33 10.92 -16.87
CA ARG A 206 7.00 10.29 -16.82
C ARG A 206 6.68 9.80 -15.43
N ILE A 207 5.39 9.61 -15.17
CA ILE A 207 4.93 8.86 -14.00
C ILE A 207 4.77 7.40 -14.39
N ALA A 208 5.34 6.50 -13.60
CA ALA A 208 5.22 5.06 -13.74
C ALA A 208 4.83 4.44 -12.40
N THR A 209 4.15 3.29 -12.44
CA THR A 209 3.78 2.54 -11.24
C THR A 209 4.57 1.24 -11.16
N GLY A 210 4.93 0.80 -9.96
CA GLY A 210 5.58 -0.49 -9.77
C GLY A 210 5.69 -0.90 -8.32
N MET A 211 5.96 -2.18 -8.09
CA MET A 211 6.27 -2.71 -6.77
C MET A 211 7.73 -2.43 -6.42
N THR A 212 8.03 -2.16 -5.16
CA THR A 212 9.41 -2.09 -4.66
C THR A 212 9.49 -2.59 -3.24
N ALA A 213 10.56 -3.32 -2.96
CA ALA A 213 10.84 -3.85 -1.65
C ALA A 213 10.92 -2.71 -0.61
N MET A 214 10.35 -2.95 0.57
CA MET A 214 10.50 -2.02 1.68
C MET A 214 11.99 -1.89 2.03
N ARG A 215 12.51 -0.65 1.97
CA ARG A 215 13.91 -0.38 2.32
C ARG A 215 14.14 -0.45 3.84
N HIS A 216 13.14 -0.10 4.66
CA HIS A 216 13.27 -0.04 6.12
C HIS A 216 11.93 -0.30 6.81
N GLY A 217 11.96 -1.09 7.88
CA GLY A 217 10.78 -1.41 8.70
C GLY A 217 10.05 -2.68 8.28
N SER A 218 9.08 -3.10 9.10
CA SER A 218 8.21 -4.23 8.85
C SER A 218 6.76 -3.77 9.00
N LEU A 219 6.09 -3.59 7.86
CA LEU A 219 4.66 -3.33 7.86
C LEU A 219 3.93 -4.68 7.93
N HIS A 220 3.10 -4.84 8.95
CA HIS A 220 2.36 -6.07 9.18
C HIS A 220 0.87 -5.81 8.95
N TYR A 221 0.28 -6.48 7.96
CA TYR A 221 -1.17 -6.49 7.78
C TYR A 221 -1.73 -7.82 8.28
N GLY A 222 -2.22 -7.82 9.52
CA GLY A 222 -2.74 -9.03 10.16
C GLY A 222 -1.64 -10.09 10.33
N LEU A 223 -1.77 -11.21 9.60
CA LEU A 223 -0.79 -12.31 9.62
C LEU A 223 0.24 -12.23 8.48
N ALA A 224 0.26 -11.18 7.66
CA ALA A 224 1.19 -11.07 6.53
C ALA A 224 2.24 -9.98 6.78
N ASN A 225 3.51 -10.34 6.56
CA ASN A 225 4.59 -9.36 6.40
C ASN A 225 4.49 -8.78 4.98
N VAL A 226 4.47 -7.45 4.90
CA VAL A 226 4.45 -6.75 3.61
C VAL A 226 5.89 -6.45 3.24
N GLU A 227 6.41 -7.26 2.32
CA GLU A 227 7.79 -7.16 1.84
C GLU A 227 7.94 -6.10 0.73
N GLU A 228 6.86 -5.83 -0.01
CA GLU A 228 6.84 -4.90 -1.12
C GLU A 228 5.63 -3.97 -1.04
N LEU A 229 5.83 -2.70 -1.40
CA LEU A 229 4.76 -1.72 -1.56
C LEU A 229 4.62 -1.36 -3.03
N ALA A 230 3.41 -0.95 -3.42
CA ALA A 230 3.25 -0.30 -4.71
C ALA A 230 3.58 1.18 -4.57
N HIS A 231 4.21 1.71 -5.61
CA HIS A 231 4.61 3.09 -5.66
C HIS A 231 4.27 3.70 -7.01
N ALA A 232 4.01 5.01 -7.01
CA ALA A 232 4.14 5.85 -8.19
C ALA A 232 5.50 6.54 -8.17
N TYR A 233 6.19 6.48 -9.31
CA TYR A 233 7.53 7.02 -9.51
C TYR A 233 7.51 8.10 -10.57
N VAL A 234 8.29 9.15 -10.38
CA VAL A 234 8.82 9.94 -11.49
C VAL A 234 10.04 9.20 -12.04
N VAL A 235 10.07 9.00 -13.36
CA VAL A 235 11.14 8.31 -14.07
C VAL A 235 11.69 9.17 -15.20
N SER A 236 12.99 9.12 -15.42
CA SER A 236 13.61 9.68 -16.63
C SER A 236 13.32 8.79 -17.83
N THR A 237 12.95 9.38 -18.96
CA THR A 237 12.59 8.65 -20.19
C THR A 237 13.75 8.47 -21.17
N ASN A 238 14.94 8.90 -20.80
CA ASN A 238 16.07 8.94 -21.73
C ASN A 238 16.87 7.63 -21.72
N GLY A 239 16.40 6.62 -20.97
CA GLY A 239 16.90 5.26 -20.97
C GLY A 239 15.93 4.29 -21.66
N VAL A 240 16.37 3.04 -21.84
CA VAL A 240 15.63 2.00 -22.59
C VAL A 240 14.34 1.52 -21.89
N SER A 241 14.19 1.77 -20.59
CA SER A 241 13.13 1.17 -19.78
C SER A 241 11.73 1.75 -20.03
N ILE A 242 11.61 3.05 -20.35
CA ILE A 242 10.33 3.74 -20.49
C ILE A 242 10.41 4.73 -21.67
N SER A 243 9.50 4.58 -22.64
CA SER A 243 9.44 5.48 -23.80
C SER A 243 9.17 6.92 -23.37
N SER A 244 9.84 7.88 -24.01
CA SER A 244 9.56 9.32 -23.86
C SER A 244 8.28 9.76 -24.56
N GLU A 245 7.73 8.92 -25.43
CA GLU A 245 6.54 9.22 -26.21
C GLU A 245 5.27 9.08 -25.38
N VAL A 246 4.50 10.17 -25.29
CA VAL A 246 3.20 10.24 -24.64
C VAL A 246 2.17 10.71 -25.65
N ARG A 247 1.08 9.95 -25.80
CA ARG A 247 -0.03 10.33 -26.67
C ARG A 247 -0.90 11.36 -25.98
N VAL A 248 -1.27 12.40 -26.72
CA VAL A 248 -2.32 13.34 -26.32
C VAL A 248 -3.65 12.78 -26.83
N LEU A 249 -4.63 12.68 -25.95
CA LEU A 249 -5.93 12.09 -26.26
C LEU A 249 -7.03 13.14 -26.13
N PRO A 250 -8.04 13.14 -27.01
CA PRO A 250 -9.16 14.06 -26.91
C PRO A 250 -10.10 13.66 -25.77
N ALA A 251 -10.56 14.67 -25.03
CA ALA A 251 -11.70 14.56 -24.13
C ALA A 251 -12.95 14.99 -24.90
N VAL A 252 -13.81 14.03 -25.26
CA VAL A 252 -15.00 14.27 -26.09
C VAL A 252 -16.17 14.66 -25.21
N TRP A 253 -16.85 15.75 -25.56
CA TRP A 253 -18.06 16.19 -24.87
C TRP A 253 -19.23 15.25 -25.18
N ASN A 254 -19.88 14.75 -24.12
CA ASN A 254 -21.15 14.02 -24.20
C ASN A 254 -22.29 14.95 -23.74
N SER A 255 -23.11 15.38 -24.69
CA SER A 255 -24.23 16.30 -24.44
C SER A 255 -25.36 15.69 -23.60
N GLU A 256 -25.61 14.39 -23.70
CA GLU A 256 -26.65 13.69 -22.96
C GLU A 256 -26.33 13.62 -21.47
N GLN A 257 -25.08 13.28 -21.16
CA GLN A 257 -24.60 13.13 -19.78
C GLN A 257 -24.04 14.43 -19.20
N LYS A 258 -23.84 15.46 -20.03
CA LYS A 258 -23.15 16.71 -19.67
C LYS A 258 -21.76 16.47 -19.06
N THR A 259 -21.01 15.56 -19.66
CA THR A 259 -19.67 15.15 -19.20
C THR A 259 -18.67 15.10 -20.34
N TYR A 260 -17.39 15.33 -20.05
CA TYR A 260 -16.31 14.99 -20.97
C TYR A 260 -15.85 13.56 -20.75
N ARG A 261 -15.48 12.85 -21.82
CA ARG A 261 -15.00 11.48 -21.75
C ARG A 261 -13.72 11.30 -22.55
N CYS A 262 -12.70 10.73 -21.93
CA CYS A 262 -11.49 10.25 -22.60
C CYS A 262 -11.43 8.72 -22.51
N ILE A 263 -10.99 8.09 -23.60
CA ILE A 263 -10.78 6.65 -23.68
C ILE A 263 -9.28 6.42 -23.87
N CYS A 264 -8.62 5.93 -22.83
CA CYS A 264 -7.23 5.53 -22.90
C CYS A 264 -7.14 4.10 -23.46
N PRO A 265 -6.54 3.91 -24.64
CA PRO A 265 -6.39 2.58 -25.23
C PRO A 265 -5.39 1.73 -24.43
N GLY A 266 -5.65 0.42 -24.35
CA GLY A 266 -4.81 -0.54 -23.65
C GLY A 266 -5.47 -1.91 -23.52
N SER A 267 -4.75 -2.89 -22.98
CA SER A 267 -5.28 -4.24 -22.73
C SER A 267 -6.50 -4.24 -21.78
N ALA A 268 -6.55 -3.27 -20.86
CA ALA A 268 -7.75 -2.84 -20.16
C ALA A 268 -7.99 -1.38 -20.55
N ALA A 269 -8.99 -1.14 -21.40
CA ALA A 269 -9.36 0.22 -21.76
C ALA A 269 -9.77 0.99 -20.49
N LYS A 270 -9.26 2.20 -20.32
CA LYS A 270 -9.61 3.07 -19.19
C LYS A 270 -10.43 4.21 -19.71
N HIS A 271 -11.63 4.40 -19.18
CA HIS A 271 -12.46 5.56 -19.43
C HIS A 271 -12.29 6.53 -18.27
N ILE A 272 -12.04 7.79 -18.59
CA ILE A 272 -12.06 8.88 -17.61
C ILE A 272 -13.20 9.79 -18.00
N ILE A 273 -14.12 10.02 -17.06
CA ILE A 273 -15.32 10.84 -17.24
C ILE A 273 -15.18 12.04 -16.31
N TRP A 274 -15.14 13.25 -16.88
CA TRP A 274 -15.17 14.50 -16.12
C TRP A 274 -16.57 15.10 -16.15
N GLY A 275 -17.13 15.36 -14.97
CA GLY A 275 -18.46 15.95 -14.81
C GLY A 275 -18.56 16.76 -13.52
N THR A 276 -19.69 17.43 -13.32
CA THR A 276 -20.03 18.09 -12.05
C THR A 276 -20.56 17.10 -11.02
N ASP A 277 -21.21 16.02 -11.49
CA ASP A 277 -21.67 14.91 -10.65
C ASP A 277 -20.54 13.87 -10.57
N THR A 278 -19.85 13.86 -9.44
CA THR A 278 -18.62 13.08 -9.25
C THR A 278 -18.88 11.66 -8.79
N VAL A 279 -20.07 11.36 -8.25
CA VAL A 279 -20.38 10.04 -7.72
C VAL A 279 -20.96 9.16 -8.83
N PRO A 280 -20.38 7.97 -9.10
CA PRO A 280 -21.02 6.97 -9.95
C PRO A 280 -22.40 6.63 -9.36
N LYS A 281 -23.47 6.85 -10.11
CA LYS A 281 -24.83 6.42 -9.71
C LYS A 281 -24.97 4.90 -9.79
#